data_AF-A0A9D1HVX2-F1
#
_entry.id   AF-A0A9D1HVX2-F1
#
_cell.length_a   1.000
_cell.length_b   1.000
_cell.length_c   1.000
_cell.angle_alpha   90.00
_cell.angle_beta   90.00
_cell.angle_gamma   90.00
#
_symmetry.space_group_name_H-M   'P 1'
#
loop_
_entity.id
_entity.type
_entity.pdbx_description
1 polymer ?
#
loop_
_entity_poly.entity_id
_entity_poly.type
_entity_poly.pdbx_seq_one_letter_code
_entity_poly.pdbx_strand_id
1 'polypeptide(L)'
;MNQFHLYNIEILKQYRLILNRYGREDLSYPLLVSPTLLNKDGKILYVGQETNTWGKEYEDPEIVGKLESLYERFLRSGATNRPFWKFLKPILTSELHEQVIWSNLLLCGKKETLGTPELPQELITLSIDYLYHLYKESNPSLVLIASSSRTPYNAIVEEFLQRIDIFHLDRPTAQQPYSVDKDEKVLWTYHPKYLYMSKNCAKVQEACKRIILK
;
A
#
# COMPACT_ATOMS: atom_id res chain seq x y z
N MET A 1 20.55 -5.33 14.54
CA MET A 1 19.36 -5.81 13.82
C MET A 1 18.46 -4.61 13.57
N ASN A 2 17.94 -4.43 12.35
CA ASN A 2 17.13 -3.26 12.00
C ASN A 2 15.81 -3.27 12.81
N GLN A 3 15.41 -2.15 13.42
CA GLN A 3 14.20 -2.09 14.27
C GLN A 3 12.92 -2.40 13.49
N PHE A 4 12.83 -1.99 12.23
CA PHE A 4 11.67 -2.29 11.38
C PHE A 4 11.61 -3.76 10.98
N HIS A 5 12.77 -4.43 10.83
CA HIS A 5 12.80 -5.88 10.62
C HIS A 5 12.20 -6.64 11.82
N LEU A 6 12.54 -6.20 13.04
CA LEU A 6 11.96 -6.76 14.26
C LEU A 6 10.45 -6.52 14.32
N TYR A 7 9.99 -5.35 13.88
CA TYR A 7 8.56 -5.07 13.75
C TYR A 7 7.89 -5.99 12.72
N ASN A 8 8.50 -6.20 11.54
CA ASN A 8 7.99 -7.14 10.53
C ASN A 8 7.88 -8.59 11.07
N ILE A 9 8.83 -9.02 11.92
CA ILE A 9 8.75 -10.31 12.63
C ILE A 9 7.51 -10.36 13.53
N GLU A 10 7.26 -9.32 14.29
CA GLU A 10 6.10 -9.25 15.19
C GLU A 10 4.78 -9.23 14.41
N ILE A 11 4.72 -8.47 13.32
CA ILE A 11 3.55 -8.41 12.45
C ILE A 11 3.22 -9.78 11.86
N LEU A 12 4.23 -10.54 11.40
CA LEU A 12 4.00 -11.89 10.88
C LEU A 12 3.51 -12.84 11.98
N LYS A 13 4.02 -12.72 13.21
CA LYS A 13 3.55 -13.53 14.35
C LYS A 13 2.07 -13.26 14.65
N GLN A 14 1.69 -11.98 14.79
CA GLN A 14 0.30 -11.59 15.04
C GLN A 14 -0.62 -12.03 13.90
N TYR A 15 -0.18 -11.81 12.66
CA TYR A 15 -0.86 -12.26 11.46
C TYR A 15 -1.16 -13.77 11.51
N ARG A 16 -0.16 -14.61 11.78
CA ARG A 16 -0.33 -16.07 11.88
C ARG A 16 -1.28 -16.49 13.00
N LEU A 17 -1.20 -15.82 14.16
CA LEU A 17 -2.12 -16.08 15.28
C LEU A 17 -3.57 -15.79 14.90
N ILE A 18 -3.82 -14.68 14.19
CA ILE A 18 -5.14 -14.31 13.69
C ILE A 18 -5.61 -15.35 12.65
N LEU A 19 -4.78 -15.70 11.67
CA LEU A 19 -5.15 -16.71 10.66
C LEU A 19 -5.57 -18.03 11.29
N ASN A 20 -4.78 -18.54 12.25
CA ASN A 20 -5.06 -19.80 12.92
C ASN A 20 -6.37 -19.74 13.72
N ARG A 21 -6.63 -18.62 14.41
CA ARG A 21 -7.87 -18.42 15.17
C ARG A 21 -9.12 -18.48 14.28
N TYR A 22 -9.04 -17.90 13.09
CA TYR A 22 -10.17 -17.79 12.17
C TYR A 22 -10.18 -18.84 11.04
N GLY A 23 -9.22 -19.77 11.01
CA GLY A 23 -9.09 -20.79 9.97
C GLY A 23 -8.88 -20.21 8.56
N ARG A 24 -8.11 -19.12 8.42
CA ARG A 24 -7.97 -18.34 7.18
C ARG A 24 -6.72 -18.66 6.36
N GLU A 25 -6.48 -19.95 6.12
CA GLU A 25 -5.36 -20.42 5.29
C GLU A 25 -5.49 -20.02 3.81
N ASP A 26 -6.64 -19.48 3.40
CA ASP A 26 -6.90 -18.95 2.05
C ASP A 26 -6.18 -17.63 1.76
N LEU A 27 -5.76 -16.86 2.78
CA LEU A 27 -5.17 -15.53 2.64
C LEU A 27 -3.68 -15.53 2.29
N SER A 28 -3.23 -14.62 1.43
CA SER A 28 -1.81 -14.44 1.08
C SER A 28 -0.98 -14.01 2.28
N TYR A 29 0.32 -14.32 2.29
CA TYR A 29 1.22 -13.71 3.27
C TYR A 29 1.26 -12.19 3.17
N PRO A 30 1.57 -11.51 4.29
CA PRO A 30 1.47 -10.07 4.38
C PRO A 30 2.53 -9.37 3.50
N LEU A 31 2.18 -8.21 2.95
CA LEU A 31 3.15 -7.28 2.38
C LEU A 31 4.01 -6.70 3.50
N LEU A 32 5.22 -7.23 3.66
CA LEU A 32 6.23 -6.72 4.59
C LEU A 32 7.24 -5.88 3.83
N VAL A 33 7.28 -4.59 4.11
CA VAL A 33 8.22 -3.63 3.50
C VAL A 33 9.63 -3.92 4.00
N SER A 34 10.55 -4.08 3.06
CA SER A 34 11.97 -4.25 3.36
C SER A 34 12.52 -3.01 4.07
N PRO A 35 13.22 -3.16 5.21
CA PRO A 35 13.83 -2.02 5.90
C PRO A 35 14.88 -1.28 5.06
N THR A 36 15.42 -1.89 4.00
CA THR A 36 16.36 -1.24 3.06
C THR A 36 15.68 -0.15 2.23
N LEU A 37 14.35 -0.16 2.15
CA LEU A 37 13.55 0.83 1.41
C LEU A 37 13.15 2.03 2.27
N LEU A 38 13.24 1.92 3.60
CA LEU A 38 12.91 2.96 4.57
C LEU A 38 14.07 3.95 4.67
N ASN A 39 13.78 5.21 4.34
CA ASN A 39 14.63 6.40 4.30
C ASN A 39 16.13 6.29 3.93
N LYS A 40 16.50 7.08 2.91
CA LYS A 40 16.94 8.47 3.15
C LYS A 40 15.78 9.38 2.71
N ASP A 41 15.48 10.43 3.46
CA ASP A 41 14.25 11.25 3.47
C ASP A 41 13.50 11.50 2.13
N GLY A 42 12.16 11.64 2.19
CA GLY A 42 11.37 12.31 1.14
C GLY A 42 10.72 11.42 0.08
N LYS A 43 10.62 10.10 0.31
CA LYS A 43 9.93 9.18 -0.61
C LYS A 43 8.40 9.35 -0.59
N ILE A 44 7.74 8.91 -1.65
CA ILE A 44 6.30 8.76 -1.75
C ILE A 44 5.90 7.43 -1.10
N LEU A 45 4.95 7.45 -0.17
CA LEU A 45 4.28 6.25 0.32
C LEU A 45 3.09 5.94 -0.60
N TYR A 46 3.26 4.99 -1.52
CA TYR A 46 2.17 4.51 -2.37
C TYR A 46 1.40 3.41 -1.64
N VAL A 47 0.08 3.60 -1.49
CA VAL A 47 -0.82 2.68 -0.79
C VAL A 47 -1.83 2.09 -1.77
N GLY A 48 -1.66 0.80 -2.07
CA GLY A 48 -2.62 0.02 -2.87
C GLY A 48 -3.73 -0.60 -2.03
N GLN A 49 -4.45 -1.57 -2.61
CA GLN A 49 -5.58 -2.23 -1.95
C GLN A 49 -5.15 -3.43 -1.11
N GLU A 50 -4.64 -4.47 -1.76
CA GLU A 50 -4.28 -5.76 -1.15
C GLU A 50 -3.31 -6.52 -2.07
N THR A 51 -2.62 -7.53 -1.53
CA THR A 51 -1.75 -8.42 -2.32
C THR A 51 -2.49 -9.63 -2.86
N ASN A 52 -2.06 -10.12 -4.02
CA ASN A 52 -2.59 -11.36 -4.59
C ASN A 52 -1.63 -12.53 -4.32
N THR A 53 -1.96 -13.42 -3.38
CA THR A 53 -1.35 -14.77 -3.20
C THR A 53 0.19 -14.91 -3.23
N TRP A 54 0.96 -13.87 -2.91
CA TRP A 54 2.43 -13.95 -2.93
C TRP A 54 3.00 -14.52 -1.62
N GLY A 55 4.09 -15.27 -1.72
CA GLY A 55 4.91 -15.72 -0.59
C GLY A 55 4.40 -16.94 0.17
N LYS A 56 3.24 -17.52 -0.21
CA LYS A 56 2.70 -18.73 0.45
C LYS A 56 3.59 -19.96 0.32
N GLU A 57 4.48 -19.97 -0.67
CA GLU A 57 5.46 -21.02 -0.90
C GLU A 57 6.66 -20.97 0.06
N TYR A 58 6.80 -19.92 0.87
CA TYR A 58 7.92 -19.78 1.78
C TYR A 58 7.69 -20.54 3.09
N GLU A 59 8.63 -21.42 3.40
CA GLU A 59 8.72 -22.11 4.68
C GLU A 59 9.72 -21.43 5.63
N ASP A 60 9.50 -21.63 6.93
CA ASP A 60 10.33 -21.19 8.05
C ASP A 60 11.78 -21.75 7.93
N PRO A 61 12.82 -21.10 8.53
CA PRO A 61 12.77 -20.06 9.55
C PRO A 61 12.96 -18.60 9.06
N GLU A 62 13.34 -18.36 7.81
CA GLU A 62 13.73 -17.03 7.30
C GLU A 62 12.64 -16.30 6.51
N ILE A 63 11.38 -16.61 6.81
CA ILE A 63 10.24 -16.16 6.00
C ILE A 63 10.10 -14.64 5.90
N VAL A 64 10.40 -13.91 6.97
CA VAL A 64 10.30 -12.43 6.98
C VAL A 64 11.28 -11.83 5.97
N GLY A 65 12.56 -12.24 6.01
CA GLY A 65 13.56 -11.76 5.07
C GLY A 65 13.23 -12.13 3.62
N LYS A 66 12.61 -13.30 3.38
CA LYS A 66 12.13 -13.70 2.05
C LYS A 66 10.97 -12.82 1.57
N LEU A 67 10.01 -12.49 2.44
CA LEU A 67 8.90 -11.59 2.12
C LEU A 67 9.40 -10.16 1.83
N GLU A 68 10.24 -9.62 2.71
CA GLU A 68 10.89 -8.31 2.50
C GLU A 68 11.59 -8.25 1.13
N SER A 69 12.39 -9.27 0.83
CA SER A 69 13.11 -9.39 -0.45
C SER A 69 12.19 -9.58 -1.64
N LEU A 70 11.04 -10.26 -1.48
CA LEU A 70 10.06 -10.47 -2.53
C LEU A 70 9.44 -9.14 -2.99
N TYR A 71 8.95 -8.34 -2.05
CA TYR A 71 8.33 -7.06 -2.36
C TYR A 71 9.34 -6.01 -2.79
N GLU A 72 10.55 -6.00 -2.22
CA GLU A 72 11.64 -5.15 -2.71
C GLU A 72 12.01 -5.48 -4.15
N ARG A 73 12.17 -6.77 -4.49
CA ARG A 73 12.45 -7.18 -5.88
C ARG A 73 11.30 -6.83 -6.82
N PHE A 74 10.05 -6.90 -6.36
CA PHE A 74 8.93 -6.42 -7.17
C PHE A 74 9.13 -4.94 -7.54
N LEU A 75 9.45 -4.07 -6.58
CA LEU A 75 9.70 -2.64 -6.83
C LEU A 75 10.98 -2.36 -7.65
N ARG A 76 11.96 -3.25 -7.66
CA ARG A 76 13.18 -3.10 -8.47
C ARG A 76 13.03 -3.63 -9.90
N SER A 77 12.27 -4.72 -10.07
CA SER A 77 12.19 -5.45 -11.35
C SER A 77 11.37 -4.75 -12.43
N GLY A 78 10.50 -3.80 -12.07
CA GLY A 78 9.88 -2.87 -13.01
C GLY A 78 9.07 -3.53 -14.14
N ALA A 79 7.89 -4.10 -13.85
CA ALA A 79 7.05 -4.72 -14.87
C ALA A 79 6.24 -3.69 -15.70
N THR A 80 6.80 -3.23 -16.82
CA THR A 80 6.28 -2.13 -17.68
C THR A 80 4.79 -2.18 -18.03
N ASN A 81 4.18 -3.37 -18.13
CA ASN A 81 2.82 -3.50 -18.65
C ASN A 81 1.68 -3.55 -17.62
N ARG A 82 1.97 -3.71 -16.31
CA ARG A 82 0.90 -3.75 -15.29
C ARG A 82 0.39 -2.34 -14.94
N PRO A 83 -0.91 -2.19 -14.58
CA PRO A 83 -1.49 -0.89 -14.24
C PRO A 83 -0.71 -0.10 -13.18
N PHE A 84 -0.17 -0.78 -12.16
CA PHE A 84 0.68 -0.18 -11.13
C PHE A 84 1.87 0.58 -11.74
N TRP A 85 2.65 -0.09 -12.60
CA TRP A 85 3.84 0.49 -13.23
C TRP A 85 3.49 1.56 -14.24
N LYS A 86 2.47 1.34 -15.06
CA LYS A 86 2.01 2.33 -16.05
C LYS A 86 1.50 3.61 -15.39
N PHE A 87 0.96 3.51 -14.18
CA PHE A 87 0.51 4.64 -13.40
C PHE A 87 1.69 5.42 -12.79
N LEU A 88 2.64 4.71 -12.16
CA LEU A 88 3.74 5.35 -11.43
C LEU A 88 4.87 5.85 -12.34
N LYS A 89 5.23 5.15 -13.42
CA LYS A 89 6.36 5.56 -14.27
C LYS A 89 6.27 6.99 -14.79
N PRO A 90 5.10 7.49 -15.23
CA PRO A 90 5.00 8.86 -15.70
C PRO A 90 5.12 9.91 -14.60
N ILE A 91 4.87 9.58 -13.32
CA ILE A 91 4.85 10.57 -12.23
C ILE A 91 6.18 10.70 -11.50
N LEU A 92 7.09 9.74 -11.66
CA LEU A 92 8.37 9.67 -10.96
C LEU A 92 9.50 10.27 -11.82
N THR A 93 10.53 10.80 -11.16
CA THR A 93 11.70 11.41 -11.83
C THR A 93 12.97 10.55 -11.81
N SER A 94 12.95 9.43 -11.07
CA SER A 94 14.03 8.45 -10.96
C SER A 94 13.44 7.04 -10.81
N GLU A 95 14.30 6.05 -10.55
CA GLU A 95 13.86 4.66 -10.43
C GLU A 95 12.87 4.46 -9.28
N LEU A 96 11.89 3.59 -9.49
CA LEU A 96 10.74 3.49 -8.59
C LEU A 96 11.12 3.15 -7.14
N HIS A 97 12.06 2.23 -6.95
CA HIS A 97 12.54 1.82 -5.63
C HIS A 97 13.30 2.94 -4.87
N GLU A 98 13.78 3.96 -5.58
CA GLU A 98 14.44 5.13 -5.00
C GLU A 98 13.43 6.17 -4.51
N GLN A 99 12.26 6.28 -5.14
CA GLN A 99 11.26 7.30 -4.79
C GLN A 99 10.03 6.76 -4.09
N VAL A 100 9.76 5.46 -4.15
CA VAL A 100 8.50 4.87 -3.68
C VAL A 100 8.76 3.84 -2.59
N ILE A 101 8.01 3.99 -1.51
CA ILE A 101 7.73 2.93 -0.55
C ILE A 101 6.32 2.44 -0.87
N TRP A 102 6.16 1.14 -1.10
CA TRP A 102 4.87 0.55 -1.45
C TRP A 102 4.33 -0.27 -0.30
N SER A 103 3.10 0.01 0.10
CA SER A 103 2.29 -0.85 0.97
C SER A 103 0.85 -0.91 0.47
N ASN A 104 -0.04 -1.57 1.21
CA ASN A 104 -1.45 -1.71 0.90
C ASN A 104 -2.30 -1.38 2.13
N LEU A 105 -3.57 -1.06 1.90
CA LEU A 105 -4.57 -0.89 2.96
C LEU A 105 -4.82 -2.18 3.73
N LEU A 106 -4.82 -3.32 3.03
CA LEU A 106 -4.88 -4.65 3.61
C LEU A 106 -3.55 -5.35 3.39
N LEU A 107 -2.98 -5.90 4.47
CA LEU A 107 -1.71 -6.63 4.41
C LEU A 107 -1.78 -7.85 3.49
N CYS A 108 -2.96 -8.47 3.39
CA CYS A 108 -3.18 -9.69 2.63
C CYS A 108 -4.44 -9.62 1.77
N GLY A 109 -4.48 -10.43 0.71
CA GLY A 109 -5.65 -10.64 -0.12
C GLY A 109 -5.92 -12.12 -0.38
N LYS A 110 -6.95 -12.40 -1.18
CA LYS A 110 -7.26 -13.77 -1.62
C LYS A 110 -6.43 -14.17 -2.85
N LYS A 111 -6.65 -15.40 -3.31
CA LYS A 111 -6.22 -15.81 -4.65
C LYS A 111 -6.80 -14.86 -5.71
N GLU A 112 -6.02 -14.57 -6.75
CA GLU A 112 -6.49 -13.77 -7.89
C GLU A 112 -7.86 -14.29 -8.34
N THR A 113 -8.79 -13.38 -8.63
CA THR A 113 -10.21 -13.61 -9.04
C THR A 113 -11.24 -13.86 -7.93
N LEU A 114 -10.85 -14.05 -6.67
CA LEU A 114 -11.80 -14.31 -5.57
C LEU A 114 -12.34 -13.05 -4.86
N GLY A 115 -12.06 -11.87 -5.42
CA GLY A 115 -12.50 -10.57 -4.90
C GLY A 115 -11.84 -10.18 -3.58
N THR A 116 -12.31 -9.08 -2.99
CA THR A 116 -11.87 -8.61 -1.67
C THR A 116 -12.20 -9.66 -0.60
N PRO A 117 -11.28 -9.98 0.32
CA PRO A 117 -11.60 -10.83 1.44
C PRO A 117 -12.54 -10.14 2.41
N GLU A 118 -13.52 -10.88 2.92
CA GLU A 118 -14.10 -10.57 4.23
C GLU A 118 -13.03 -10.87 5.26
N LEU A 119 -12.63 -9.87 6.05
CA LEU A 119 -11.54 -10.01 7.01
C LEU A 119 -12.07 -9.81 8.43
N PRO A 120 -11.55 -10.56 9.41
CA PRO A 120 -11.84 -10.27 10.81
C PRO A 120 -11.32 -8.87 11.15
N GLN A 121 -12.04 -8.16 12.02
CA GLN A 121 -11.69 -6.79 12.42
C GLN A 121 -10.24 -6.70 12.94
N GLU A 122 -9.76 -7.71 13.66
CA GLU A 122 -8.38 -7.78 14.15
C GLU A 122 -7.34 -7.67 13.03
N LEU A 123 -7.61 -8.26 11.85
CA LEU A 123 -6.68 -8.20 10.71
C LEU A 123 -6.74 -6.85 10.00
N ILE A 124 -7.90 -6.21 9.99
CA ILE A 124 -8.08 -4.84 9.49
C ILE A 124 -7.28 -3.89 10.38
N THR A 125 -7.44 -3.99 11.71
CA THR A 125 -6.68 -3.21 12.69
C THR A 125 -5.18 -3.44 12.54
N LEU A 126 -4.72 -4.68 12.43
CA LEU A 126 -3.30 -5.00 12.19
C LEU A 126 -2.77 -4.33 10.91
N SER A 127 -3.58 -4.29 9.85
CA SER A 127 -3.19 -3.65 8.58
C SER A 127 -3.06 -2.13 8.71
N ILE A 128 -3.98 -1.49 9.45
CA ILE A 128 -3.95 -0.04 9.70
C ILE A 128 -2.77 0.31 10.63
N ASP A 129 -2.56 -0.48 11.68
CA ASP A 129 -1.44 -0.31 12.61
C ASP A 129 -0.10 -0.39 11.87
N TYR A 130 0.04 -1.38 10.98
CA TYR A 130 1.22 -1.51 10.13
C TYR A 130 1.44 -0.31 9.23
N LEU A 131 0.39 0.13 8.51
CA LEU A 131 0.47 1.25 7.58
C LEU A 131 0.79 2.56 8.34
N TYR A 132 0.22 2.76 9.52
CA TYR A 132 0.51 3.91 10.37
C TYR A 132 1.96 3.88 10.87
N HIS A 133 2.45 2.74 11.35
CA HIS A 133 3.85 2.62 11.76
C HIS A 133 4.80 2.86 10.59
N LEU A 134 4.51 2.29 9.41
CA LEU A 134 5.27 2.53 8.19
C LEU A 134 5.30 4.03 7.83
N TYR A 135 4.16 4.73 7.90
CA TYR A 135 4.11 6.18 7.67
C TYR A 135 5.04 6.94 8.63
N LYS A 136 5.02 6.59 9.93
CA LYS A 136 5.88 7.23 10.93
C LYS A 136 7.37 6.99 10.68
N GLU A 137 7.75 5.76 10.36
CA GLU A 137 9.15 5.37 10.13
C GLU A 137 9.68 5.88 8.78
N SER A 138 8.82 5.96 7.77
CA SER A 138 9.22 6.43 6.43
C SER A 138 9.18 7.94 6.27
N ASN A 139 8.41 8.67 7.10
CA ASN A 139 8.25 10.13 7.01
C ASN A 139 8.09 10.62 5.54
N PRO A 140 7.07 10.13 4.81
CA PRO A 140 6.98 10.34 3.37
C PRO A 140 6.68 11.80 3.03
N SER A 141 7.16 12.26 1.88
CA SER A 141 6.83 13.59 1.34
C SER A 141 5.39 13.66 0.82
N LEU A 142 4.86 12.53 0.37
CA LEU A 142 3.51 12.37 -0.12
C LEU A 142 3.00 10.96 0.20
N VAL A 143 1.77 10.87 0.70
CA VAL A 143 1.01 9.62 0.75
C VAL A 143 0.05 9.56 -0.43
N LEU A 144 0.27 8.61 -1.33
CA LEU A 144 -0.53 8.39 -2.53
C LEU A 144 -1.40 7.15 -2.34
N ILE A 145 -2.65 7.36 -1.97
CA ILE A 145 -3.63 6.30 -1.74
C ILE A 145 -4.34 6.00 -3.06
N ALA A 146 -4.12 4.82 -3.62
CA ALA A 146 -4.71 4.37 -4.88
C ALA A 146 -5.62 3.16 -4.65
N SER A 147 -6.83 3.43 -4.15
CA SER A 147 -7.75 2.41 -3.64
C SER A 147 -9.17 2.57 -4.20
N SER A 148 -10.11 1.73 -3.78
CA SER A 148 -11.53 1.91 -4.13
C SER A 148 -12.19 2.85 -3.12
N SER A 149 -13.15 3.66 -3.57
CA SER A 149 -14.01 4.44 -2.67
C SER A 149 -15.15 3.61 -2.04
N ARG A 150 -15.13 2.29 -2.23
CA ARG A 150 -16.10 1.34 -1.65
C ARG A 150 -15.54 0.61 -0.44
N THR A 151 -16.43 0.17 0.43
CA THR A 151 -16.14 -0.70 1.58
C THR A 151 -15.52 -2.03 1.12
N PRO A 152 -14.53 -2.57 1.86
CA PRO A 152 -13.98 -2.07 3.13
C PRO A 152 -12.96 -0.93 2.98
N TYR A 153 -12.43 -0.70 1.78
CA TYR A 153 -11.27 0.19 1.58
C TYR A 153 -11.49 1.63 2.03
N ASN A 154 -12.66 2.22 1.78
CA ASN A 154 -12.93 3.60 2.19
C ASN A 154 -12.88 3.79 3.72
N ALA A 155 -13.41 2.84 4.50
CA ALA A 155 -13.39 2.90 5.96
C ALA A 155 -11.95 2.80 6.49
N ILE A 156 -11.14 1.94 5.88
CA ILE A 156 -9.71 1.78 6.22
C ILE A 156 -8.93 3.05 5.90
N VAL A 157 -9.19 3.65 4.72
CA VAL A 157 -8.59 4.95 4.36
C VAL A 157 -8.96 6.01 5.38
N GLU A 158 -10.25 6.14 5.74
CA GLU A 158 -10.69 7.15 6.71
C GLU A 158 -10.05 6.99 8.08
N GLU A 159 -9.96 5.76 8.60
CA GLU A 159 -9.29 5.51 9.87
C GLU A 159 -7.79 5.83 9.78
N PHE A 160 -7.13 5.45 8.68
CA PHE A 160 -5.72 5.79 8.47
C PHE A 160 -5.50 7.30 8.38
N LEU A 161 -6.34 8.03 7.63
CA LEU A 161 -6.28 9.49 7.51
C LEU A 161 -6.45 10.18 8.87
N GLN A 162 -7.38 9.71 9.71
CA GLN A 162 -7.55 10.22 11.07
C GLN A 162 -6.30 10.02 11.93
N ARG A 163 -5.61 8.88 11.81
CA ARG A 163 -4.37 8.60 12.55
C ARG A 163 -3.19 9.47 12.13
N ILE A 164 -3.24 10.05 10.94
CA ILE A 164 -2.21 10.97 10.43
C ILE A 164 -2.69 12.44 10.43
N ASP A 165 -3.72 12.74 11.22
CA ASP A 165 -4.28 14.08 11.42
C ASP A 165 -4.87 14.74 10.14
N ILE A 166 -5.37 13.93 9.21
CA ILE A 166 -6.08 14.38 8.00
C ILE A 166 -7.59 14.17 8.18
N PHE A 167 -8.30 15.24 8.53
CA PHE A 167 -9.74 15.19 8.86
C PHE A 167 -10.67 15.61 7.72
N HIS A 168 -10.16 16.32 6.72
CA HIS A 168 -10.97 16.94 5.66
C HIS A 168 -10.43 16.60 4.27
N LEU A 169 -10.65 15.35 3.86
CA LEU A 169 -10.33 14.88 2.52
C LEU A 169 -11.54 14.16 1.92
N ASP A 170 -12.11 14.74 0.86
CA ASP A 170 -13.27 14.15 0.20
C ASP A 170 -12.93 12.83 -0.47
N ARG A 171 -13.88 11.89 -0.48
CA ARG A 171 -13.73 10.63 -1.22
C ARG A 171 -13.72 10.90 -2.73
N PRO A 172 -12.83 10.25 -3.51
CA PRO A 172 -12.85 10.34 -4.96
C PRO A 172 -14.19 9.86 -5.55
N THR A 173 -14.66 10.58 -6.57
CA THR A 173 -15.88 10.29 -7.35
C THR A 173 -15.55 10.15 -8.84
N ALA A 174 -16.51 9.67 -9.65
CA ALA A 174 -16.30 9.56 -11.09
C ALA A 174 -15.99 10.92 -11.76
N GLN A 175 -16.59 12.00 -11.28
CA GLN A 175 -16.39 13.37 -11.77
C GLN A 175 -15.10 13.99 -11.21
N GLN A 176 -14.75 13.65 -9.97
CA GLN A 176 -13.55 14.08 -9.27
C GLN A 176 -12.70 12.86 -8.87
N PRO A 177 -11.87 12.32 -9.78
CA PRO A 177 -11.23 11.01 -9.63
C PRO A 177 -10.06 11.02 -8.64
N TYR A 178 -9.77 12.16 -8.01
CA TYR A 178 -8.82 12.28 -6.93
C TYR A 178 -9.20 13.44 -6.00
N SER A 179 -8.69 13.39 -4.78
CA SER A 179 -8.74 14.45 -3.78
C SER A 179 -7.36 14.66 -3.22
N VAL A 180 -7.04 15.90 -2.85
CA VAL A 180 -5.76 16.28 -2.26
C VAL A 180 -6.06 17.05 -0.98
N ASP A 181 -5.31 16.77 0.08
CA ASP A 181 -5.43 17.56 1.31
C ASP A 181 -4.86 18.97 1.12
N LYS A 182 -5.15 19.86 2.07
CA LYS A 182 -4.75 21.27 1.99
C LYS A 182 -3.23 21.46 1.95
N ASP A 183 -2.47 20.57 2.58
CA ASP A 183 -1.02 20.67 2.71
C ASP A 183 -0.31 19.87 1.60
N GLU A 184 -1.08 19.27 0.68
CA GLU A 184 -0.63 18.42 -0.43
C GLU A 184 0.27 17.25 0.01
N LYS A 185 0.11 16.80 1.26
CA LYS A 185 0.81 15.64 1.82
C LYS A 185 0.10 14.32 1.53
N VAL A 186 -1.17 14.37 1.13
CA VAL A 186 -1.99 13.20 0.83
C VAL A 186 -2.78 13.42 -0.45
N LEU A 187 -2.66 12.48 -1.38
CA LEU A 187 -3.54 12.37 -2.54
C LEU A 187 -4.27 11.03 -2.48
N TRP A 188 -5.60 11.08 -2.48
CA TRP A 188 -6.44 9.89 -2.60
C TRP A 188 -7.05 9.81 -4.00
N THR A 189 -6.91 8.68 -4.68
CA THR A 189 -7.46 8.42 -6.00
C THR A 189 -7.97 6.98 -6.14
N TYR A 190 -8.63 6.69 -7.25
CA TYR A 190 -9.00 5.32 -7.60
C TYR A 190 -7.79 4.44 -7.91
N HIS A 191 -7.89 3.15 -7.60
CA HIS A 191 -6.92 2.15 -8.03
C HIS A 191 -6.64 2.25 -9.55
N PRO A 192 -5.38 2.12 -10.02
CA PRO A 192 -5.01 2.39 -11.41
C PRO A 192 -5.84 1.64 -12.45
N LYS A 193 -6.22 0.38 -12.16
CA LYS A 193 -7.11 -0.41 -13.04
C LYS A 193 -8.41 0.35 -13.36
N TYR A 194 -9.03 0.96 -12.36
CA TYR A 194 -10.28 1.71 -12.54
C TYR A 194 -10.05 3.06 -13.23
N LEU A 195 -8.91 3.70 -12.98
CA LEU A 195 -8.52 4.93 -13.70
C LEU A 195 -8.32 4.70 -15.19
N TYR A 196 -7.73 3.57 -15.58
CA TYR A 196 -7.61 3.19 -17.00
C TYR A 196 -8.99 2.91 -17.63
N MET A 197 -9.85 2.16 -16.93
CA MET A 197 -11.20 1.86 -17.42
C MET A 197 -12.07 3.11 -17.60
N SER A 198 -11.95 4.07 -16.68
CA SER A 198 -12.69 5.35 -16.70
C SER A 198 -12.00 6.45 -17.50
N LYS A 199 -10.84 6.18 -18.12
CA LYS A 199 -10.03 7.16 -18.87
C LYS A 199 -9.57 8.37 -18.04
N ASN A 200 -9.52 8.24 -16.72
CA ASN A 200 -9.10 9.30 -15.79
C ASN A 200 -7.61 9.25 -15.43
N CYS A 201 -6.86 8.23 -15.88
CA CYS A 201 -5.46 8.01 -15.49
C CYS A 201 -4.57 9.23 -15.72
N ALA A 202 -4.59 9.82 -16.93
CA ALA A 202 -3.74 10.96 -17.26
C ALA A 202 -4.01 12.18 -16.35
N LYS A 203 -5.29 12.47 -16.09
CA LYS A 203 -5.71 13.57 -15.19
C LYS A 203 -5.12 13.40 -13.79
N VAL A 204 -5.16 12.19 -13.24
CA VAL A 204 -4.60 11.90 -11.91
C VAL A 204 -3.07 11.95 -11.91
N GLN A 205 -2.44 11.44 -12.97
CA GLN A 205 -0.98 11.49 -13.11
C GLN A 205 -0.44 12.92 -13.15
N GLU A 206 -1.10 13.82 -13.89
CA GLU A 206 -0.73 15.23 -13.92
C GLU A 206 -0.90 15.90 -12.54
N ALA A 207 -1.96 15.56 -11.79
CA ALA A 207 -2.12 16.05 -10.43
C ALA A 207 -0.98 15.56 -9.50
N CYS A 208 -0.60 14.29 -9.60
CA CYS A 208 0.52 13.73 -8.83
C CYS A 208 1.84 14.43 -9.17
N LYS A 209 2.17 14.59 -10.47
CA LYS A 209 3.38 15.28 -10.91
C LYS A 209 3.47 16.69 -10.35
N ARG A 210 2.37 17.44 -10.37
CA ARG A 210 2.33 18.81 -9.87
C ARG A 210 2.68 18.89 -8.38
N ILE A 211 2.32 17.87 -7.59
CA ILE A 211 2.65 17.81 -6.16
C ILE A 211 4.11 17.39 -5.97
N ILE A 212 4.55 16.35 -6.70
CA ILE A 212 5.89 15.77 -6.57
C ILE A 212 7.00 16.74 -7.05
N LEU A 213 6.72 17.58 -8.04
CA LEU A 213 7.70 18.49 -8.65
C LEU A 213 7.73 19.90 -8.03
N LYS A 214 6.99 20.14 -6.95
CA LYS A 214 7.06 21.41 -6.21
C LYS A 214 8.34 21.49 -5.37
#